data_AF-A0A1X1Z7D4-F1
#
_entry.id   AF-A0A1X1Z7D4-F1
#
_cell.length_a   1.000
_cell.length_b   1.000
_cell.length_c   1.000
_cell.angle_alpha   90.00
_cell.angle_beta   90.00
_cell.angle_gamma   90.00
#
_symmetry.space_group_name_H-M   'P 1'
#
loop_
_entity.id
_entity.type
_entity.pdbx_description
1 polymer ?
#
loop_
_entity_poly.entity_id
_entity_poly.type
_entity_poly.pdbx_seq_one_letter_code
_entity_poly.pdbx_strand_id
1 'polypeptide(L)'
;MATVIWLVALPRLRADQGGQYGLLATPGGALLLAAVTLAVIAFAVSIAANRGFTAGFAVLLVILFERLTVTLIAPLPIYTYTYQHIGVIDYILKYRALPLPRVDLYNQWPGFFGLMSWFSSVAHVDPVDVAHWFTPLVDVLIAVVVASLGLALGFGLRVALTAAMFAQVVNWVGQDYFSPQAVALFMTIAMLVMLASSNEFPAAGYLSVPIFAALTATHQLTPVWVTGLCTALAIFRQVSPRWLPAAYAMIEIAYVIPRYPYIKHWAYFSNPLHNLTASGSLKVVGRPSDGRIFNQFVQRGLSASVWLLAAICFYLLWKRIGVQWALGLMTCSSVLVLGQSYGGECILRVFLYSLVGCSILLATFVADALSNYENGRQILTAIAASVLLITLTAAGLQSYFSWWSVVTVTQEELDASRRMLAENSHAKLVTMIAPQAGWPMRPSADYVRLALADKFYDNSLDDLNISLLNGPPKPEDFAALERDANSKQSPIYFALPHQLYAYDEYFGVFKPGTISGLIDLLSHRPGWVREIDDADILEFKYVGS
;
A
#
# COMPACT_ATOMS: atom_id res chain seq x y z
N MET A 1 20.20 -8.80 -21.64
CA MET A 1 20.35 -9.94 -20.69
C MET A 1 19.27 -9.91 -19.61
N ALA A 2 19.24 -8.88 -18.75
CA ALA A 2 18.26 -8.78 -17.65
C ALA A 2 16.80 -9.01 -18.10
N THR A 3 16.36 -8.33 -19.17
CA THR A 3 15.02 -8.50 -19.75
C THR A 3 14.73 -9.93 -20.23
N VAL A 4 15.73 -10.63 -20.77
CA VAL A 4 15.54 -12.02 -21.23
C VAL A 4 15.33 -12.94 -20.02
N ILE A 5 16.12 -12.75 -18.95
CA ILE A 5 15.95 -13.52 -17.71
C ILE A 5 14.56 -13.26 -17.10
N TRP A 6 14.14 -11.99 -17.07
CA TRP A 6 12.81 -11.61 -16.61
C TRP A 6 11.69 -12.29 -17.41
N LEU A 7 11.76 -12.23 -18.75
CA LEU A 7 10.78 -12.90 -19.62
C LEU A 7 10.73 -14.43 -19.39
N VAL A 8 11.88 -15.05 -19.11
CA VAL A 8 11.97 -16.49 -18.77
C VAL A 8 11.42 -16.79 -17.37
N ALA A 9 11.44 -15.82 -16.45
CA ALA A 9 10.87 -15.94 -15.11
C ALA A 9 9.33 -15.91 -15.13
N LEU A 10 8.71 -15.09 -15.98
CA LEU A 10 7.26 -14.84 -15.97
C LEU A 10 6.37 -16.11 -16.01
N PRO A 11 6.58 -17.09 -16.91
CA PRO A 11 5.74 -18.29 -16.92
C PRO A 11 5.89 -19.16 -15.67
N ARG A 12 7.08 -19.15 -15.05
CA ARG A 12 7.35 -19.90 -13.81
C ARG A 12 6.71 -19.22 -12.61
N LEU A 13 6.78 -17.89 -12.56
CA LEU A 13 6.14 -17.08 -11.51
C LEU A 13 4.62 -17.22 -11.55
N ARG A 14 4.01 -17.25 -12.75
CA ARG A 14 2.56 -17.43 -12.90
C ARG A 14 2.08 -18.81 -12.42
N ALA A 15 2.92 -19.83 -12.49
CA ALA A 15 2.59 -21.19 -12.10
C ALA A 15 2.78 -21.48 -10.60
N ASP A 16 3.30 -20.52 -9.83
CA ASP A 16 3.68 -20.71 -8.42
C ASP A 16 2.91 -19.73 -7.52
N GLN A 17 2.22 -20.25 -6.52
CA GLN A 17 1.44 -19.47 -5.56
C GLN A 17 2.32 -18.86 -4.44
N GLY A 18 3.60 -19.21 -4.39
CA GLY A 18 4.51 -18.83 -3.31
C GLY A 18 4.23 -19.61 -2.02
N GLY A 19 5.21 -19.65 -1.13
CA GLY A 19 5.09 -20.26 0.20
C GLY A 19 5.22 -19.24 1.32
N GLN A 20 5.47 -19.71 2.55
CA GLN A 20 5.71 -18.86 3.72
C GLN A 20 6.86 -17.84 3.55
N TYR A 21 7.78 -18.05 2.60
CA TYR A 21 8.87 -17.14 2.26
C TYR A 21 8.55 -16.19 1.09
N GLY A 22 7.32 -16.20 0.57
CA GLY A 22 6.89 -15.38 -0.56
C GLY A 22 7.39 -15.89 -1.91
N LEU A 23 7.14 -15.09 -2.96
CA LEU A 23 7.37 -15.49 -4.34
C LEU A 23 8.86 -15.60 -4.71
N LEU A 24 9.75 -14.87 -4.03
CA LEU A 24 11.19 -14.90 -4.33
C LEU A 24 11.88 -16.22 -3.97
N ALA A 25 11.32 -16.99 -3.04
CA ALA A 25 11.88 -18.30 -2.64
C ALA A 25 11.60 -19.41 -3.67
N THR A 26 10.95 -19.09 -4.79
CA THR A 26 10.63 -20.03 -5.87
C THR A 26 11.70 -20.01 -6.97
N PRO A 27 11.76 -21.01 -7.87
CA PRO A 27 12.67 -20.99 -9.01
C PRO A 27 12.46 -19.78 -9.95
N GLY A 28 11.20 -19.37 -10.15
CA GLY A 28 10.86 -18.15 -10.90
C GLY A 28 11.32 -16.89 -10.15
N GLY A 29 11.14 -16.88 -8.83
CA GLY A 29 11.58 -15.81 -7.93
C GLY A 29 13.09 -15.57 -7.97
N ALA A 30 13.89 -16.62 -7.98
CA ALA A 30 15.34 -16.52 -8.11
C ALA A 30 15.76 -15.89 -9.45
N LEU A 31 15.06 -16.21 -10.55
CA LEU A 31 15.30 -15.57 -11.85
C LEU A 31 14.88 -14.09 -11.85
N LEU A 32 13.77 -13.75 -11.20
CA LEU A 32 13.35 -12.37 -11.03
C LEU A 32 14.40 -11.56 -10.26
N LEU A 33 14.87 -12.08 -9.13
CA LEU A 33 15.94 -11.45 -8.35
C LEU A 33 17.21 -11.24 -9.19
N ALA A 34 17.61 -12.23 -10.00
CA ALA A 34 18.74 -12.09 -10.91
C ALA A 34 18.50 -11.00 -11.96
N ALA A 35 17.31 -10.91 -12.55
CA ALA A 35 16.97 -9.89 -13.53
C ALA A 35 17.02 -8.47 -12.93
N VAL A 36 16.42 -8.26 -11.76
CA VAL A 36 16.44 -6.95 -11.06
C VAL A 36 17.86 -6.59 -10.65
N THR A 37 18.64 -7.55 -10.12
CA THR A 37 20.05 -7.34 -9.74
C THR A 37 20.88 -6.88 -10.94
N LEU A 38 20.69 -7.49 -12.11
CA LEU A 38 21.39 -7.08 -13.33
C LEU A 38 20.97 -5.69 -13.82
N ALA A 39 19.69 -5.30 -13.66
CA ALA A 39 19.24 -3.95 -13.97
C ALA A 39 19.88 -2.91 -13.03
N VAL A 40 20.01 -3.24 -11.74
CA VAL A 40 20.69 -2.41 -10.74
C VAL A 40 22.20 -2.30 -11.02
N ILE A 41 22.85 -3.38 -11.44
CA ILE A 41 24.26 -3.34 -11.87
C ILE A 41 24.39 -2.45 -13.11
N ALA A 42 23.50 -2.59 -14.09
CA ALA A 42 23.50 -1.74 -15.29
C ALA A 42 23.27 -0.26 -14.95
N PHE A 43 22.46 0.02 -13.93
CA PHE A 43 22.28 1.37 -13.38
C PHE A 43 23.59 1.89 -12.76
N ALA A 44 24.22 1.13 -11.86
CA ALA A 44 25.46 1.54 -11.20
C ALA A 44 26.58 1.82 -12.22
N VAL A 45 26.74 0.95 -13.22
CA VAL A 45 27.68 1.15 -14.34
C VAL A 45 27.32 2.38 -15.18
N SER A 46 26.02 2.66 -15.40
CA SER A 46 25.58 3.84 -16.14
C SER A 46 25.86 5.15 -15.39
N ILE A 47 25.69 5.16 -14.07
CA ILE A 47 26.04 6.31 -13.23
C ILE A 47 27.56 6.55 -13.27
N ALA A 48 28.35 5.49 -13.11
CA ALA A 48 29.80 5.51 -13.22
C ALA A 48 30.30 6.05 -14.56
N ALA A 49 29.67 5.61 -15.66
CA ALA A 49 30.00 6.03 -17.01
C ALA A 49 29.40 7.39 -17.41
N ASN A 50 28.74 8.11 -16.49
CA ASN A 50 28.04 9.37 -16.75
C ASN A 50 26.98 9.30 -17.87
N ARG A 51 26.30 8.16 -18.01
CA ARG A 51 25.29 7.94 -19.03
C ARG A 51 23.88 8.11 -18.46
N GLY A 52 23.47 9.38 -18.29
CA GLY A 52 22.19 9.72 -17.65
C GLY A 52 20.97 9.05 -18.30
N PHE A 53 20.93 8.97 -19.64
CA PHE A 53 19.84 8.31 -20.36
C PHE A 53 19.75 6.80 -20.05
N THR A 54 20.89 6.08 -20.06
CA THR A 54 20.88 4.65 -19.76
C THR A 54 20.63 4.37 -18.29
N ALA A 55 21.06 5.25 -17.39
CA ALA A 55 20.70 5.19 -15.97
C ALA A 55 19.19 5.38 -15.76
N GLY A 56 18.57 6.36 -16.43
CA GLY A 56 17.11 6.53 -16.40
C GLY A 56 16.36 5.32 -16.97
N PHE A 57 16.85 4.75 -18.06
CA PHE A 57 16.29 3.51 -18.62
C PHE A 57 16.43 2.32 -17.65
N ALA A 58 17.53 2.21 -16.91
CA ALA A 58 17.71 1.17 -15.91
C ALA A 58 16.75 1.32 -14.72
N VAL A 59 16.43 2.55 -14.29
CA VAL A 59 15.35 2.82 -13.31
C VAL A 59 14.02 2.30 -13.84
N LEU A 60 13.69 2.60 -15.10
CA LEU A 60 12.46 2.08 -15.73
C LEU A 60 12.45 0.54 -15.77
N LEU A 61 13.57 -0.11 -16.11
CA LEU A 61 13.65 -1.58 -16.10
C LEU A 61 13.39 -2.16 -14.71
N VAL A 62 13.92 -1.55 -13.64
CA VAL A 62 13.62 -1.97 -12.26
C VAL A 62 12.12 -1.85 -11.98
N ILE A 63 11.50 -0.72 -12.30
CA ILE A 63 10.04 -0.53 -12.13
C ILE A 63 9.25 -1.61 -12.88
N LEU A 64 9.62 -1.89 -14.13
CA LEU A 64 8.96 -2.93 -14.92
C LEU A 64 9.15 -4.32 -14.29
N PHE A 65 10.37 -4.66 -13.89
CA PHE A 65 10.62 -5.97 -13.31
C PHE A 65 9.94 -6.14 -11.94
N GLU A 66 9.83 -5.10 -11.13
CA GLU A 66 9.18 -5.22 -9.82
C GLU A 66 7.65 -5.13 -9.92
N ARG A 67 7.13 -4.11 -10.60
CA ARG A 67 5.70 -3.77 -10.59
C ARG A 67 4.93 -4.38 -11.75
N LEU A 68 5.46 -4.34 -12.97
CA LEU A 68 4.78 -4.95 -14.11
C LEU A 68 4.75 -6.48 -13.99
N THR A 69 5.71 -7.10 -13.30
CA THR A 69 5.63 -8.54 -12.98
C THR A 69 4.32 -8.89 -12.29
N VAL A 70 3.91 -8.14 -11.26
CA VAL A 70 2.66 -8.38 -10.54
C VAL A 70 1.47 -8.39 -11.49
N THR A 71 1.33 -7.34 -12.31
CA THR A 71 0.28 -7.21 -13.32
C THR A 71 0.31 -8.37 -14.34
N LEU A 72 1.48 -8.87 -14.72
CA LEU A 72 1.58 -9.92 -15.74
C LEU A 72 1.31 -11.33 -15.20
N ILE A 73 1.49 -11.57 -13.90
CA ILE A 73 1.37 -12.91 -13.31
C ILE A 73 0.10 -13.09 -12.47
N ALA A 74 -0.44 -12.02 -11.87
CA ALA A 74 -1.72 -12.07 -11.18
C ALA A 74 -2.87 -11.98 -12.20
N PRO A 75 -3.98 -12.72 -12.01
CA PRO A 75 -5.14 -12.63 -12.90
C PRO A 75 -5.92 -11.32 -12.70
N LEU A 76 -5.86 -10.75 -11.49
CA LEU A 76 -6.62 -9.57 -11.08
C LEU A 76 -5.77 -8.63 -10.20
N PRO A 77 -6.23 -7.39 -9.92
CA PRO A 77 -5.56 -6.51 -8.96
C PRO A 77 -5.35 -7.20 -7.60
N ILE A 78 -4.12 -7.11 -7.10
CA ILE A 78 -3.77 -7.60 -5.76
C ILE A 78 -4.33 -6.68 -4.66
N TYR A 79 -4.34 -7.20 -3.44
CA TYR A 79 -4.92 -6.62 -2.22
C TYR A 79 -6.45 -6.54 -2.24
N THR A 80 -7.06 -7.17 -1.25
CA THR A 80 -8.51 -7.14 -1.05
C THR A 80 -9.06 -5.72 -0.83
N TYR A 81 -8.25 -4.81 -0.27
CA TYR A 81 -8.58 -3.38 -0.09
C TYR A 81 -8.81 -2.64 -1.41
N THR A 82 -8.17 -3.06 -2.52
CA THR A 82 -8.37 -2.48 -3.85
C THR A 82 -9.84 -2.51 -4.24
N TYR A 83 -10.53 -3.60 -3.91
CA TYR A 83 -11.93 -3.79 -4.26
C TYR A 83 -12.87 -2.88 -3.47
N GLN A 84 -12.48 -2.45 -2.26
CA GLN A 84 -13.22 -1.44 -1.51
C GLN A 84 -13.26 -0.10 -2.24
N HIS A 85 -12.17 0.26 -2.93
CA HIS A 85 -12.13 1.45 -3.74
C HIS A 85 -12.93 1.29 -5.05
N ILE A 86 -12.88 0.11 -5.66
CA ILE A 86 -13.62 -0.21 -6.89
C ILE A 86 -15.13 -0.08 -6.66
N GLY A 87 -15.67 -0.59 -5.53
CA GLY A 87 -17.10 -0.46 -5.23
C GLY A 87 -17.60 0.98 -5.18
N VAL A 88 -16.81 1.89 -4.60
CA VAL A 88 -17.14 3.33 -4.57
C VAL A 88 -17.14 3.92 -5.98
N ILE A 89 -16.16 3.57 -6.81
CA ILE A 89 -16.05 4.03 -8.20
C ILE A 89 -17.20 3.51 -9.05
N ASP A 90 -17.52 2.22 -8.93
CA ASP A 90 -18.63 1.59 -9.62
C ASP A 90 -19.96 2.25 -9.26
N TYR A 91 -20.15 2.62 -7.99
CA TYR A 91 -21.33 3.38 -7.56
C TYR A 91 -21.43 4.74 -8.26
N ILE A 92 -20.33 5.49 -8.35
CA ILE A 92 -20.30 6.79 -9.04
C ILE A 92 -20.59 6.61 -10.54
N LEU A 93 -20.06 5.56 -11.17
CA LEU A 93 -20.31 5.26 -12.58
C LEU A 93 -21.79 4.92 -12.84
N LYS A 94 -22.37 4.06 -11.99
CA LYS A 94 -23.75 3.56 -12.12
C LYS A 94 -24.79 4.64 -11.81
N TYR A 95 -24.62 5.38 -10.73
CA TYR A 95 -25.63 6.31 -10.22
C TYR A 95 -25.34 7.79 -10.49
N ARG A 96 -24.15 8.12 -11.01
CA ARG A 96 -23.69 9.51 -11.24
C ARG A 96 -23.80 10.39 -9.99
N ALA A 97 -23.64 9.77 -8.83
CA ALA A 97 -23.73 10.40 -7.52
C ALA A 97 -22.75 9.75 -6.54
N LEU A 98 -22.41 10.47 -5.48
CA LEU A 98 -21.68 9.89 -4.35
C LEU A 98 -22.65 9.10 -3.46
N PRO A 99 -22.22 7.98 -2.86
CA PRO A 99 -23.04 7.31 -1.86
C PRO A 99 -23.28 8.21 -0.65
N LEU A 100 -24.33 7.91 0.13
CA LEU A 100 -24.69 8.72 1.30
C LEU A 100 -23.50 8.85 2.29
N PRO A 101 -23.31 10.02 2.93
CA PRO A 101 -22.16 10.29 3.81
C PRO A 101 -21.89 9.26 4.90
N ARG A 102 -22.94 8.59 5.41
CA ARG A 102 -22.89 7.63 6.51
C ARG A 102 -22.44 6.22 6.11
N VAL A 103 -22.39 5.92 4.81
CA VAL A 103 -22.08 4.58 4.28
C VAL A 103 -20.61 4.24 4.49
N ASP A 104 -19.72 5.16 4.10
CA ASP A 104 -18.29 4.96 4.17
C ASP A 104 -17.57 6.30 4.37
N LEU A 105 -16.44 6.23 5.08
CA LEU A 105 -15.51 7.34 5.21
C LEU A 105 -14.97 7.82 3.85
N TYR A 106 -14.80 6.89 2.89
CA TYR A 106 -14.37 7.21 1.53
C TYR A 106 -15.24 8.27 0.84
N ASN A 107 -16.54 8.33 1.15
CA ASN A 107 -17.47 9.28 0.55
C ASN A 107 -17.21 10.74 0.97
N GLN A 108 -16.47 10.95 2.07
CA GLN A 108 -16.11 12.28 2.55
C GLN A 108 -14.87 12.85 1.82
N TRP A 109 -14.06 11.99 1.20
CA TRP A 109 -12.88 12.33 0.40
C TRP A 109 -13.00 11.76 -1.02
N PRO A 110 -13.91 12.30 -1.85
CA PRO A 110 -14.25 11.72 -3.15
C PRO A 110 -13.20 11.99 -4.24
N GLY A 111 -12.12 12.73 -3.97
CA GLY A 111 -11.18 13.20 -5.01
C GLY A 111 -10.60 12.07 -5.86
N PHE A 112 -10.09 11.02 -5.22
CA PHE A 112 -9.58 9.83 -5.90
C PHE A 112 -10.69 9.11 -6.69
N PHE A 113 -11.82 8.83 -6.04
CA PHE A 113 -12.92 8.05 -6.63
C PHE A 113 -13.59 8.79 -7.80
N GLY A 114 -13.73 10.11 -7.69
CA GLY A 114 -14.21 10.98 -8.75
C GLY A 114 -13.26 11.03 -9.95
N LEU A 115 -11.95 11.11 -9.71
CA LEU A 115 -10.95 11.08 -10.78
C LEU A 115 -10.96 9.73 -11.52
N MET A 116 -10.97 8.61 -10.78
CA MET A 116 -10.91 7.27 -11.38
C MET A 116 -12.23 6.88 -12.06
N SER A 117 -13.39 7.32 -11.54
CA SER A 117 -14.67 7.15 -12.24
C SER A 117 -14.72 7.99 -13.52
N TRP A 118 -14.24 9.24 -13.50
CA TRP A 118 -14.12 10.04 -14.72
C TRP A 118 -13.22 9.37 -15.75
N PHE A 119 -12.03 8.91 -15.34
CA PHE A 119 -11.09 8.22 -16.23
C PHE A 119 -11.72 6.96 -16.84
N SER A 120 -12.32 6.08 -16.03
CA SER A 120 -12.99 4.86 -16.48
C SER A 120 -14.14 5.16 -17.44
N SER A 121 -14.93 6.21 -17.14
CA SER A 121 -16.05 6.63 -17.97
C SER A 121 -15.63 7.21 -19.33
N VAL A 122 -14.48 7.90 -19.42
CA VAL A 122 -13.97 8.49 -20.66
C VAL A 122 -13.19 7.47 -21.49
N ALA A 123 -12.40 6.63 -20.84
CA ALA A 123 -11.61 5.59 -21.49
C ALA A 123 -12.44 4.37 -21.89
N HIS A 124 -13.67 4.22 -21.36
CA HIS A 124 -14.52 3.05 -21.52
C HIS A 124 -13.84 1.75 -21.05
N VAL A 125 -13.14 1.81 -19.92
CA VAL A 125 -12.40 0.70 -19.31
C VAL A 125 -12.99 0.37 -17.94
N ASP A 126 -13.04 -0.92 -17.57
CA ASP A 126 -13.53 -1.36 -16.26
C ASP A 126 -12.59 -0.87 -15.13
N PRO A 127 -13.11 -0.34 -14.01
CA PRO A 127 -12.29 0.06 -12.87
C PRO A 127 -11.34 -1.03 -12.34
N VAL A 128 -11.70 -2.32 -12.46
CA VAL A 128 -10.82 -3.45 -12.13
C VAL A 128 -9.58 -3.46 -13.02
N ASP A 129 -9.75 -3.27 -14.33
CA ASP A 129 -8.62 -3.19 -15.28
C ASP A 129 -7.75 -1.96 -15.01
N VAL A 130 -8.37 -0.81 -14.71
CA VAL A 130 -7.64 0.41 -14.32
C VAL A 130 -6.78 0.14 -13.08
N ALA A 131 -7.36 -0.52 -12.07
CA ALA A 131 -6.65 -0.89 -10.85
C ALA A 131 -5.49 -1.85 -11.12
N HIS A 132 -5.63 -2.77 -12.07
CA HIS A 132 -4.64 -3.79 -12.40
C HIS A 132 -3.35 -3.20 -13.01
N TRP A 133 -3.50 -2.13 -13.79
CA TRP A 133 -2.40 -1.42 -14.45
C TRP A 133 -1.90 -0.18 -13.69
N PHE A 134 -2.49 0.12 -12.53
CA PHE A 134 -2.23 1.36 -11.81
C PHE A 134 -0.80 1.45 -11.24
N THR A 135 -0.35 0.42 -10.53
CA THR A 135 0.91 0.45 -9.77
C THR A 135 2.13 0.76 -10.64
N PRO A 136 2.35 0.08 -11.80
CA PRO A 136 3.49 0.41 -12.67
C PRO A 136 3.50 1.86 -13.13
N LEU A 137 2.32 2.44 -13.43
CA LEU A 137 2.20 3.83 -13.87
C LEU A 137 2.54 4.80 -12.74
N VAL A 138 2.03 4.53 -11.53
CA VAL A 138 2.30 5.38 -10.36
C VAL A 138 3.78 5.35 -9.99
N ASP A 139 4.45 4.20 -10.04
CA ASP A 139 5.88 4.14 -9.73
C ASP A 139 6.75 4.88 -10.76
N VAL A 140 6.37 4.88 -12.05
CA VAL A 140 7.01 5.76 -13.05
C VAL A 140 6.83 7.22 -12.66
N LEU A 141 5.62 7.63 -12.26
CA LEU A 141 5.37 9.00 -11.81
C LEU A 141 6.17 9.35 -10.56
N ILE A 142 6.23 8.46 -9.56
CA ILE A 142 7.02 8.61 -8.34
C ILE A 142 8.50 8.78 -8.68
N ALA A 143 9.07 7.93 -9.53
CA ALA A 143 10.46 8.05 -9.95
C ALA A 143 10.75 9.41 -10.61
N VAL A 144 9.84 9.90 -11.47
CA VAL A 144 9.95 11.22 -12.11
C VAL A 144 9.91 12.35 -11.09
N VAL A 145 8.95 12.35 -10.15
CA VAL A 145 8.83 13.44 -9.17
C VAL A 145 9.95 13.40 -8.12
N VAL A 146 10.45 12.22 -7.74
CA VAL A 146 11.62 12.08 -6.86
C VAL A 146 12.89 12.60 -7.54
N ALA A 147 13.12 12.23 -8.80
CA ALA A 147 14.24 12.79 -9.56
C ALA A 147 14.11 14.32 -9.72
N SER A 148 12.89 14.80 -10.01
CA SER A 148 12.61 16.24 -10.12
C SER A 148 12.86 16.97 -8.80
N LEU A 149 12.56 16.35 -7.66
CA LEU A 149 12.84 16.92 -6.34
C LEU A 149 14.34 17.00 -6.08
N GLY A 150 15.10 15.97 -6.44
CA GLY A 150 16.56 16.00 -6.38
C GLY A 150 17.13 17.18 -7.19
N LEU A 151 16.63 17.39 -8.41
CA LEU A 151 17.03 18.52 -9.26
C LEU A 151 16.61 19.87 -8.66
N ALA A 152 15.38 19.99 -8.16
CA ALA A 152 14.87 21.22 -7.54
C ALA A 152 15.59 21.61 -6.25
N LEU A 153 16.23 20.66 -5.58
CA LEU A 153 17.09 20.90 -4.42
C LEU A 153 18.55 21.25 -4.81
N GLY A 154 18.82 21.41 -6.11
CA GLY A 154 20.12 21.80 -6.64
C GLY A 154 21.11 20.65 -6.86
N PHE A 155 20.68 19.39 -6.73
CA PHE A 155 21.54 18.25 -7.03
C PHE A 155 21.61 17.98 -8.54
N GLY A 156 22.74 17.42 -8.99
CA GLY A 156 22.91 17.03 -10.39
C GLY A 156 22.09 15.78 -10.77
N LEU A 157 21.93 15.56 -12.08
CA LEU A 157 21.14 14.45 -12.64
C LEU A 157 21.53 13.07 -12.09
N ARG A 158 22.81 12.82 -11.81
CA ARG A 158 23.25 11.54 -11.24
C ARG A 158 22.65 11.26 -9.87
N VAL A 159 22.63 12.27 -8.99
CA VAL A 159 22.03 12.17 -7.65
C VAL A 159 20.52 12.02 -7.79
N ALA A 160 19.89 12.80 -8.66
CA ALA A 160 18.45 12.72 -8.93
C ALA A 160 18.01 11.31 -9.40
N LEU A 161 18.71 10.72 -10.36
CA LEU A 161 18.44 9.37 -10.85
C LEU A 161 18.73 8.30 -9.78
N THR A 162 19.77 8.50 -8.97
CA THR A 162 20.09 7.60 -7.85
C THR A 162 19.03 7.67 -6.76
N ALA A 163 18.46 8.85 -6.49
CA ALA A 163 17.35 9.01 -5.55
C ALA A 163 16.09 8.31 -6.07
N ALA A 164 15.79 8.44 -7.37
CA ALA A 164 14.70 7.71 -8.00
C ALA A 164 14.90 6.19 -7.88
N MET A 165 16.12 5.68 -8.15
CA MET A 165 16.43 4.25 -7.96
C MET A 165 16.19 3.80 -6.51
N PHE A 166 16.70 4.55 -5.51
CA PHE A 166 16.47 4.24 -4.11
C PHE A 166 14.99 4.21 -3.75
N ALA A 167 14.23 5.22 -4.20
CA ALA A 167 12.80 5.29 -3.93
C ALA A 167 12.03 4.07 -4.48
N GLN A 168 12.49 3.47 -5.58
CA GLN A 168 11.89 2.25 -6.12
C GLN A 168 12.28 1.01 -5.31
N VAL A 169 13.58 0.76 -5.14
CA VAL A 169 14.07 -0.50 -4.55
C VAL A 169 13.82 -0.63 -3.05
N VAL A 170 13.55 0.47 -2.34
CA VAL A 170 13.23 0.45 -0.90
C VAL A 170 11.74 0.65 -0.60
N ASN A 171 10.90 0.91 -1.61
CA ASN A 171 9.45 0.99 -1.46
C ASN A 171 8.83 -0.41 -1.36
N TRP A 172 8.96 -1.03 -0.19
CA TRP A 172 8.43 -2.38 0.06
C TRP A 172 7.03 -2.39 0.66
N VAL A 173 6.54 -1.25 1.16
CA VAL A 173 5.29 -1.16 1.94
C VAL A 173 4.06 -1.51 1.10
N GLY A 174 4.16 -1.41 -0.23
CA GLY A 174 3.08 -1.79 -1.15
C GLY A 174 1.87 -0.84 -1.08
N GLN A 175 2.05 0.40 -0.61
CA GLN A 175 1.01 1.45 -0.57
C GLN A 175 0.93 2.25 -1.89
N ASP A 176 1.54 1.71 -2.93
CA ASP A 176 1.51 2.15 -4.33
C ASP A 176 0.38 1.47 -5.13
N TYR A 177 -0.39 0.56 -4.51
CA TYR A 177 -1.61 -0.02 -5.07
C TYR A 177 -2.69 1.02 -5.36
N PHE A 178 -3.72 0.60 -6.11
CA PHE A 178 -4.87 1.42 -6.51
C PHE A 178 -5.62 1.98 -5.30
N SER A 179 -5.19 3.17 -4.85
CA SER A 179 -5.61 3.78 -3.60
C SER A 179 -5.50 5.30 -3.61
N PRO A 180 -6.31 6.00 -2.79
CA PRO A 180 -6.15 7.44 -2.58
C PRO A 180 -4.78 7.82 -2.00
N GLN A 181 -4.19 6.92 -1.20
CA GLN A 181 -2.88 7.10 -0.56
C GLN A 181 -1.74 7.19 -1.59
N ALA A 182 -1.76 6.35 -2.63
CA ALA A 182 -0.76 6.38 -3.70
C ALA A 182 -0.79 7.71 -4.48
N VAL A 183 -1.98 8.19 -4.85
CA VAL A 183 -2.15 9.49 -5.51
C VAL A 183 -1.74 10.64 -4.60
N ALA A 184 -2.07 10.57 -3.31
CA ALA A 184 -1.68 11.56 -2.33
C ALA A 184 -0.14 11.65 -2.16
N LEU A 185 0.55 10.51 -2.19
CA LEU A 185 2.01 10.47 -2.15
C LEU A 185 2.62 11.16 -3.37
N PHE A 186 2.16 10.84 -4.58
CA PHE A 186 2.58 11.51 -5.81
C PHE A 186 2.36 13.02 -5.75
N MET A 187 1.13 13.45 -5.42
CA MET A 187 0.79 14.87 -5.29
C MET A 187 1.68 15.58 -4.28
N THR A 188 1.97 14.92 -3.15
CA THR A 188 2.84 15.50 -2.13
C THR A 188 4.26 15.70 -2.65
N ILE A 189 4.85 14.71 -3.30
CA ILE A 189 6.23 14.85 -3.82
C ILE A 189 6.27 15.94 -4.89
N ALA A 190 5.27 16.00 -5.77
CA ALA A 190 5.13 17.08 -6.75
C ALA A 190 5.03 18.46 -6.07
N MET A 191 4.27 18.58 -4.97
CA MET A 191 4.24 19.79 -4.17
C MET A 191 5.60 20.11 -3.54
N LEU A 192 6.35 19.11 -3.06
CA LEU A 192 7.70 19.34 -2.52
C LEU A 192 8.65 19.87 -3.59
N VAL A 193 8.54 19.41 -4.84
CA VAL A 193 9.28 19.99 -5.98
C VAL A 193 8.95 21.48 -6.15
N MET A 194 7.66 21.81 -6.11
CA MET A 194 7.20 23.20 -6.24
C MET A 194 7.66 24.08 -5.07
N LEU A 195 7.56 23.56 -3.84
CA LEU A 195 7.97 24.25 -2.62
C LEU A 195 9.49 24.45 -2.59
N ALA A 196 10.29 23.46 -3.00
CA ALA A 196 11.74 23.58 -3.12
C ALA A 196 12.13 24.67 -4.14
N SER A 197 11.42 24.74 -5.27
CA SER A 197 11.65 25.73 -6.33
C SER A 197 11.11 27.13 -5.99
N SER A 198 10.32 27.26 -4.93
CA SER A 198 9.49 28.44 -4.68
C SER A 198 10.26 29.71 -4.28
N ASN A 199 11.47 29.56 -3.74
CA ASN A 199 12.32 30.71 -3.41
C ASN A 199 12.90 31.38 -4.66
N GLU A 200 13.21 30.59 -5.69
CA GLU A 200 13.70 31.10 -6.98
C GLU A 200 12.52 31.52 -7.86
N PHE A 201 11.46 30.72 -7.88
CA PHE A 201 10.27 30.93 -8.68
C PHE A 201 9.01 30.96 -7.80
N PRO A 202 8.60 32.13 -7.26
CA PRO A 202 7.41 32.24 -6.41
C PRO A 202 6.12 31.69 -7.04
N ALA A 203 6.04 31.69 -8.38
CA ALA A 203 4.98 31.05 -9.16
C ALA A 203 4.76 29.57 -8.77
N ALA A 204 5.84 28.82 -8.50
CA ALA A 204 5.74 27.43 -8.07
C ALA A 204 5.01 27.30 -6.73
N GLY A 205 5.25 28.21 -5.79
CA GLY A 205 4.52 28.30 -4.53
C GLY A 205 3.01 28.48 -4.76
N TYR A 206 2.61 29.37 -5.67
CA TYR A 206 1.18 29.54 -6.00
C TYR A 206 0.56 28.30 -6.66
N LEU A 207 1.29 27.62 -7.55
CA LEU A 207 0.83 26.41 -8.22
C LEU A 207 0.64 25.23 -7.26
N SER A 208 1.31 25.23 -6.11
CA SER A 208 1.13 24.19 -5.09
C SER A 208 -0.22 24.29 -4.36
N VAL A 209 -0.88 25.45 -4.33
CA VAL A 209 -2.19 25.66 -3.70
C VAL A 209 -3.33 24.85 -4.34
N PRO A 210 -3.56 24.89 -5.67
CA PRO A 210 -4.60 24.05 -6.29
C PRO A 210 -4.32 22.55 -6.15
N ILE A 211 -3.04 22.14 -6.16
CA ILE A 211 -2.67 20.74 -5.90
C ILE A 211 -2.99 20.36 -4.45
N PHE A 212 -2.73 21.24 -3.49
CA PHE A 212 -3.11 21.00 -2.09
C PHE A 212 -4.63 20.88 -1.93
N ALA A 213 -5.42 21.69 -2.63
CA ALA A 213 -6.87 21.58 -2.62
C ALA A 213 -7.34 20.22 -3.17
N ALA A 214 -6.75 19.76 -4.27
CA ALA A 214 -7.02 18.42 -4.81
C ALA A 214 -6.59 17.31 -3.83
N LEU A 215 -5.42 17.45 -3.20
CA LEU A 215 -4.93 16.53 -2.17
C LEU A 215 -5.89 16.43 -0.99
N THR A 216 -6.45 17.57 -0.57
CA THR A 216 -7.41 17.68 0.55
C THR A 216 -8.71 16.95 0.26
N ALA A 217 -9.18 16.96 -1.00
CA ALA A 217 -10.33 16.19 -1.42
C ALA A 217 -10.01 14.69 -1.65
N THR A 218 -8.73 14.35 -1.84
CA THR A 218 -8.27 13.00 -2.21
C THR A 218 -7.97 12.15 -0.99
N HIS A 219 -7.33 12.71 0.04
CA HIS A 219 -6.86 11.93 1.18
C HIS A 219 -7.02 12.69 2.49
N GLN A 220 -7.35 11.96 3.55
CA GLN A 220 -7.72 12.54 4.85
C GLN A 220 -6.54 13.06 5.68
N LEU A 221 -5.42 12.34 5.71
CA LEU A 221 -4.32 12.60 6.66
C LEU A 221 -3.10 13.28 6.01
N THR A 222 -2.87 13.03 4.73
CA THR A 222 -1.71 13.59 4.02
C THR A 222 -1.74 15.13 3.97
N PRO A 223 -2.89 15.80 3.76
CA PRO A 223 -2.94 17.26 3.81
C PRO A 223 -2.45 17.82 5.15
N VAL A 224 -2.87 17.21 6.27
CA VAL A 224 -2.43 17.62 7.62
C VAL A 224 -0.91 17.59 7.73
N TRP A 225 -0.30 16.49 7.26
CA TRP A 225 1.15 16.31 7.27
C TRP A 225 1.85 17.33 6.36
N VAL A 226 1.34 17.56 5.14
CA VAL A 226 1.88 18.56 4.20
C VAL A 226 1.78 19.97 4.75
N THR A 227 0.68 20.32 5.42
CA THR A 227 0.52 21.60 6.14
C THR A 227 1.61 21.75 7.22
N GLY A 228 1.84 20.72 8.03
CA GLY A 228 2.88 20.70 9.05
C GLY A 228 4.29 20.85 8.46
N LEU A 229 4.60 20.10 7.40
CA LEU A 229 5.88 20.18 6.70
C LEU A 229 6.09 21.56 6.05
N CYS A 230 5.09 22.10 5.36
CA CYS A 230 5.14 23.44 4.79
C CYS A 230 5.33 24.52 5.86
N THR A 231 4.69 24.36 7.03
CA THR A 231 4.87 25.25 8.18
C THR A 231 6.31 25.24 8.66
N ALA A 232 6.89 24.05 8.85
CA ALA A 232 8.28 23.91 9.26
C ALA A 232 9.22 24.56 8.23
N LEU A 233 9.06 24.25 6.93
CA LEU A 233 9.85 24.86 5.87
C LEU A 233 9.70 26.39 5.84
N ALA A 234 8.51 26.94 6.11
CA ALA A 234 8.28 28.38 6.16
C ALA A 234 8.99 29.04 7.35
N ILE A 235 9.00 28.38 8.53
CA ILE A 235 9.73 28.84 9.73
C ILE A 235 11.23 28.91 9.43
N PHE A 236 11.80 27.90 8.78
CA PHE A 236 13.21 27.91 8.36
C PHE A 236 13.48 28.75 7.10
N ARG A 237 12.49 29.50 6.60
CA ARG A 237 12.57 30.40 5.44
C ARG A 237 12.97 29.69 4.15
N GLN A 238 12.56 28.43 4.00
CA GLN A 238 12.84 27.58 2.84
C GLN A 238 11.71 27.52 1.82
N VAL A 239 10.62 28.26 2.02
CA VAL A 239 9.52 28.38 1.05
C VAL A 239 9.06 29.83 0.89
N SER A 240 8.57 30.15 -0.30
CA SER A 240 7.98 31.44 -0.65
C SER A 240 6.72 31.25 -1.52
N PRO A 241 5.60 31.93 -1.26
CA PRO A 241 5.36 32.88 -0.16
C PRO A 241 5.24 32.21 1.21
N ARG A 242 5.61 32.93 2.28
CA ARG A 242 5.58 32.40 3.66
C ARG A 242 4.17 32.21 4.24
N TRP A 243 3.15 32.73 3.57
CA TRP A 243 1.75 32.55 3.97
C TRP A 243 1.13 31.25 3.45
N LEU A 244 1.82 30.49 2.60
CA LEU A 244 1.34 29.20 2.07
C LEU A 244 0.81 28.25 3.16
N PRO A 245 1.44 28.11 4.34
CA PRO A 245 0.89 27.27 5.42
C PRO A 245 -0.49 27.72 5.90
N ALA A 246 -0.73 29.03 5.96
CA ALA A 246 -2.04 29.57 6.35
C ALA A 246 -3.09 29.27 5.28
N ALA A 247 -2.75 29.35 4.00
CA ALA A 247 -3.65 28.97 2.91
C ALA A 247 -4.00 27.47 2.94
N TYR A 248 -3.01 26.61 3.19
CA TYR A 248 -3.24 25.17 3.35
C TYR A 248 -4.15 24.89 4.54
N ALA A 249 -3.85 25.46 5.71
CA ALA A 249 -4.68 25.31 6.90
C ALA A 249 -6.13 25.81 6.65
N MET A 250 -6.31 26.93 5.94
CA MET A 250 -7.64 27.43 5.60
C MET A 250 -8.41 26.47 4.70
N ILE A 251 -7.78 25.91 3.67
CA ILE A 251 -8.41 24.91 2.77
C ILE A 251 -8.80 23.66 3.56
N GLU A 252 -7.90 23.17 4.40
CA GLU A 252 -8.12 21.98 5.22
C GLU A 252 -9.28 22.18 6.21
N ILE A 253 -9.27 23.29 6.95
CA ILE A 253 -10.33 23.65 7.90
C ILE A 253 -11.67 23.81 7.18
N ALA A 254 -11.69 24.55 6.05
CA ALA A 254 -12.90 24.73 5.26
C ALA A 254 -13.46 23.40 4.72
N TYR A 255 -12.59 22.44 4.41
CA TYR A 255 -13.00 21.12 3.94
C TYR A 255 -13.48 20.20 5.06
N VAL A 256 -12.82 20.21 6.22
CA VAL A 256 -13.09 19.30 7.34
C VAL A 256 -14.30 19.73 8.17
N ILE A 257 -14.52 21.03 8.40
CA ILE A 257 -15.62 21.53 9.25
C ILE A 257 -17.00 20.95 8.84
N PRO A 258 -17.41 21.01 7.55
CA PRO A 258 -18.71 20.45 7.13
C PRO A 258 -18.82 18.93 7.29
N ARG A 259 -17.68 18.24 7.35
CA ARG A 259 -17.58 16.77 7.41
C ARG A 259 -17.42 16.25 8.85
N TYR A 260 -17.12 17.13 9.80
CA TYR A 260 -16.92 16.81 11.21
C TYR A 260 -18.01 15.88 11.82
N PRO A 261 -19.32 16.11 11.59
CA PRO A 261 -20.36 15.26 12.15
C PRO A 261 -20.28 13.79 11.73
N TYR A 262 -19.75 13.53 10.53
CA TYR A 262 -19.63 12.18 9.95
C TYR A 262 -18.33 11.48 10.38
N ILE A 263 -17.27 12.24 10.69
CA ILE A 263 -15.95 11.69 11.01
C ILE A 263 -15.68 11.53 12.51
N LYS A 264 -16.46 12.19 13.39
CA LYS A 264 -16.24 12.15 14.85
C LYS A 264 -16.23 10.74 15.45
N HIS A 265 -16.93 9.80 14.81
CA HIS A 265 -16.98 8.40 15.23
C HIS A 265 -15.76 7.58 14.76
N TRP A 266 -14.99 8.10 13.82
CA TRP A 266 -13.79 7.48 13.25
C TRP A 266 -12.49 8.17 13.73
N ALA A 267 -12.60 9.44 14.16
CA ALA A 267 -11.48 10.27 14.63
C ALA A 267 -11.14 10.00 16.11
N TYR A 268 -10.69 8.79 16.42
CA TYR A 268 -10.09 8.50 17.73
C TYR A 268 -8.60 8.85 17.71
N PHE A 269 -8.24 10.01 18.28
CA PHE A 269 -6.85 10.29 18.62
C PHE A 269 -6.42 9.36 19.76
N SER A 270 -5.51 8.44 19.46
CA SER A 270 -4.93 7.51 20.44
C SER A 270 -3.56 8.01 20.92
N ASN A 271 -3.06 7.39 21.99
CA ASN A 271 -1.74 7.69 22.51
C ASN A 271 -0.64 7.28 21.49
N PRO A 272 0.27 8.18 21.06
CA PRO A 272 1.34 7.88 20.11
C PRO A 272 2.25 6.72 20.55
N LEU A 273 2.52 6.59 21.86
CA LEU A 273 3.31 5.47 22.39
C LEU A 273 2.59 4.13 22.23
N HIS A 274 1.27 4.12 22.36
CA HIS A 274 0.45 2.93 22.14
C HIS A 274 0.42 2.57 20.64
N ASN A 275 0.46 3.54 19.72
CA ASN A 275 0.52 3.25 18.29
C ASN A 275 1.87 2.68 17.83
N LEU A 276 2.96 3.01 18.54
CA LEU A 276 4.30 2.47 18.31
C LEU A 276 4.43 1.02 18.80
N THR A 277 3.71 0.65 19.86
CA THR A 277 3.76 -0.70 20.46
C THR A 277 2.61 -1.59 20.03
N ALA A 278 1.52 -1.02 19.49
CA ALA A 278 0.43 -1.73 18.83
C ALA A 278 0.90 -2.29 17.48
N SER A 279 1.86 -3.20 17.51
CA SER A 279 2.02 -4.14 16.41
C SER A 279 0.73 -4.96 16.35
N GLY A 280 0.04 -4.93 15.20
CA GLY A 280 -1.26 -5.57 14.92
C GLY A 280 -1.76 -6.51 16.01
N SER A 281 -2.76 -6.06 16.76
CA SER A 281 -3.40 -6.75 17.88
C SER A 281 -4.24 -7.96 17.45
N LEU A 282 -3.79 -8.72 16.45
CA LEU A 282 -4.22 -10.10 16.30
C LEU A 282 -3.61 -10.85 17.48
N LYS A 283 -4.45 -11.31 18.40
CA LYS A 283 -4.06 -12.27 19.42
C LYS A 283 -3.61 -13.54 18.70
N VAL A 284 -2.31 -13.64 18.42
CA VAL A 284 -1.72 -14.84 17.82
C VAL A 284 -1.70 -15.91 18.89
N VAL A 285 -2.40 -17.02 18.63
CA VAL A 285 -2.49 -18.15 19.58
C VAL A 285 -1.32 -19.12 19.36
N GLY A 286 -0.83 -19.25 18.12
CA GLY A 286 0.30 -20.11 17.74
C GLY A 286 1.65 -19.38 17.63
N ARG A 287 2.72 -20.16 17.41
CA ARG A 287 4.02 -19.59 16.99
C ARG A 287 3.89 -19.18 15.51
N PRO A 288 4.29 -17.96 15.12
CA PRO A 288 4.34 -17.59 13.69
C PRO A 288 5.27 -18.50 12.91
N SER A 289 4.99 -18.69 11.61
CA SER A 289 5.85 -19.45 10.70
C SER A 289 7.29 -18.90 10.66
N ASP A 290 8.25 -19.77 10.34
CA ASP A 290 9.64 -19.35 10.18
C ASP A 290 9.79 -18.37 9.00
N GLY A 291 8.97 -18.53 7.95
CA GLY A 291 8.86 -17.58 6.84
C GLY A 291 8.41 -16.19 7.29
N ARG A 292 7.42 -16.08 8.17
CA ARG A 292 7.00 -14.79 8.75
C ARG A 292 8.09 -14.14 9.58
N ILE A 293 8.78 -14.91 10.41
CA ILE A 293 9.89 -14.39 11.22
C ILE A 293 10.99 -13.84 10.31
N PHE A 294 11.35 -14.58 9.26
CA PHE A 294 12.32 -14.16 8.26
C PHE A 294 11.87 -12.88 7.54
N ASN A 295 10.64 -12.84 7.00
CA ASN A 295 10.13 -11.69 6.26
C ASN A 295 10.06 -10.43 7.13
N GLN A 296 9.59 -10.55 8.38
CA GLN A 296 9.59 -9.42 9.31
C GLN A 296 11.00 -8.94 9.66
N PHE A 297 11.95 -9.86 9.79
CA PHE A 297 13.35 -9.50 10.00
C PHE A 297 13.91 -8.72 8.81
N VAL A 298 13.68 -9.18 7.58
CA VAL A 298 14.11 -8.49 6.34
C VAL A 298 13.44 -7.10 6.24
N GLN A 299 12.13 -7.00 6.41
CA GLN A 299 11.37 -5.76 6.31
C GLN A 299 11.81 -4.71 7.34
N ARG A 300 11.94 -5.11 8.61
CA ARG A 300 12.40 -4.24 9.70
C ARG A 300 13.87 -3.89 9.54
N GLY A 301 14.70 -4.86 9.15
CA GLY A 301 16.12 -4.68 8.89
C GLY A 301 16.36 -3.68 7.76
N LEU A 302 15.62 -3.79 6.65
CA LEU A 302 15.64 -2.86 5.53
C LEU A 302 15.27 -1.45 6.00
N SER A 303 14.13 -1.31 6.67
CA SER A 303 13.62 -0.01 7.13
C SER A 303 14.58 0.66 8.11
N ALA A 304 15.09 -0.08 9.10
CA ALA A 304 16.07 0.40 10.07
C ALA A 304 17.40 0.78 9.41
N SER A 305 17.86 -0.01 8.43
CA SER A 305 19.09 0.28 7.69
C SER A 305 18.97 1.57 6.87
N VAL A 306 17.85 1.77 6.18
CA VAL A 306 17.58 3.00 5.41
C VAL A 306 17.56 4.22 6.33
N TRP A 307 16.87 4.16 7.48
CA TRP A 307 16.86 5.26 8.45
C TRP A 307 18.23 5.54 9.06
N LEU A 308 18.97 4.49 9.48
CA LEU A 308 20.30 4.65 10.06
C LEU A 308 21.28 5.27 9.05
N LEU A 309 21.29 4.74 7.82
CA LEU A 309 22.15 5.27 6.75
C LEU A 309 21.74 6.69 6.36
N ALA A 310 20.44 7.01 6.30
CA ALA A 310 19.97 8.37 6.06
C ALA A 310 20.40 9.33 7.17
N ALA A 311 20.34 8.92 8.44
CA ALA A 311 20.80 9.72 9.58
C ALA A 311 22.32 9.97 9.51
N ILE A 312 23.11 8.94 9.17
CA ILE A 312 24.55 9.07 8.94
C ILE A 312 24.83 10.04 7.78
N CYS A 313 24.15 9.87 6.63
CA CYS A 313 24.30 10.74 5.47
C CYS A 313 23.93 12.19 5.81
N PHE A 314 22.84 12.41 6.55
CA PHE A 314 22.44 13.74 7.02
C PHE A 314 23.51 14.37 7.92
N TYR A 315 24.04 13.62 8.89
CA TYR A 315 25.12 14.10 9.76
C TYR A 315 26.39 14.46 8.97
N LEU A 316 26.79 13.62 8.01
CA LEU A 316 27.95 13.88 7.16
C LEU A 316 27.72 15.09 6.24
N LEU A 317 26.52 15.25 5.70
CA LEU A 317 26.15 16.39 4.86
C LEU A 317 26.17 17.69 5.69
N TRP A 318 25.64 17.64 6.91
CA TRP A 318 25.69 18.74 7.86
C TRP A 318 27.14 19.16 8.14
N LYS A 319 28.05 18.21 8.37
CA LYS A 319 29.47 18.51 8.58
C LYS A 319 30.16 19.13 7.36
N ARG A 320 29.73 18.80 6.13
CA ARG A 320 30.37 19.27 4.89
C ARG A 320 29.89 20.65 4.45
N ILE A 321 28.58 20.89 4.47
CA ILE A 321 27.96 22.07 3.85
C ILE A 321 26.98 22.83 4.77
N GLY A 322 26.88 22.45 6.05
CA GLY A 322 25.95 23.06 7.00
C GLY A 322 24.57 22.41 7.02
N VAL A 323 23.68 22.90 7.89
CA VAL A 323 22.37 22.28 8.13
C VAL A 323 21.44 22.48 6.93
N GLN A 324 21.10 21.37 6.28
CA GLN A 324 20.10 21.33 5.21
C GLN A 324 18.71 21.04 5.79
N TRP A 325 18.08 22.06 6.39
CA TRP A 325 16.78 21.87 7.08
C TRP A 325 15.70 21.27 6.18
N ALA A 326 15.74 21.50 4.86
CA ALA A 326 14.73 20.99 3.94
C ALA A 326 14.78 19.46 3.89
N LEU A 327 15.97 18.92 3.69
CA LEU A 327 16.21 17.47 3.65
C LEU A 327 15.98 16.82 5.01
N GLY A 328 16.42 17.46 6.09
CA GLY A 328 16.19 16.97 7.46
C GLY A 328 14.71 16.90 7.80
N LEU A 329 13.96 17.95 7.47
CA LEU A 329 12.51 18.00 7.68
C LEU A 329 11.78 17.02 6.79
N MET A 330 12.08 16.92 5.49
CA MET A 330 11.45 15.94 4.62
C MET A 330 11.66 14.50 5.13
N THR A 331 12.87 14.19 5.61
CA THR A 331 13.21 12.86 6.15
C THR A 331 12.53 12.57 7.50
N CYS A 332 12.47 13.56 8.40
CA CYS A 332 11.94 13.38 9.77
C CYS A 332 10.45 13.76 9.93
N SER A 333 9.83 14.38 8.92
CA SER A 333 8.46 14.89 9.01
C SER A 333 7.42 13.79 9.20
N SER A 334 7.77 12.54 8.87
CA SER A 334 6.88 11.41 9.03
C SER A 334 6.61 11.06 10.50
N VAL A 335 7.43 11.53 11.46
CA VAL A 335 7.17 11.44 12.91
C VAL A 335 5.86 12.13 13.30
N LEU A 336 5.43 13.15 12.56
CA LEU A 336 4.16 13.84 12.78
C LEU A 336 2.93 12.93 12.58
N VAL A 337 3.09 11.79 11.88
CA VAL A 337 2.04 10.81 11.63
C VAL A 337 1.80 9.88 12.84
N LEU A 338 2.72 9.84 13.82
CA LEU A 338 2.64 8.95 15.00
C LEU A 338 1.42 9.20 15.92
N GLY A 339 0.79 10.36 15.82
CA GLY A 339 -0.37 10.74 16.64
C GLY A 339 -1.69 10.01 16.32
N GLN A 340 -1.70 9.07 15.36
CA GLN A 340 -2.93 8.45 14.86
C GLN A 340 -2.92 6.92 15.01
N SER A 341 -3.99 6.34 15.58
CA SER A 341 -4.20 4.89 15.57
C SER A 341 -4.62 4.45 14.18
N TYR A 342 -3.67 3.90 13.42
CA TYR A 342 -3.97 3.34 12.09
C TYR A 342 -3.86 1.81 12.13
N GLY A 343 -4.71 1.16 12.93
CA GLY A 343 -4.80 -0.31 12.98
C GLY A 343 -3.50 -1.04 13.34
N GLY A 344 -2.51 -0.35 13.91
CA GLY A 344 -1.17 -0.88 14.20
C GLY A 344 -0.15 -0.80 13.05
N GLU A 345 -0.51 -0.19 11.91
CA GLU A 345 0.36 0.00 10.74
C GLU A 345 1.00 1.40 10.68
N CYS A 346 0.91 2.18 11.76
CA CYS A 346 1.42 3.56 11.81
C CYS A 346 2.91 3.64 11.42
N ILE A 347 3.71 2.66 11.82
CA ILE A 347 5.15 2.63 11.52
C ILE A 347 5.44 2.46 10.02
N LEU A 348 4.59 1.74 9.29
CA LEU A 348 4.73 1.54 7.85
C LEU A 348 4.51 2.85 7.09
N ARG A 349 3.55 3.67 7.55
CA ARG A 349 3.29 5.00 7.00
C ARG A 349 4.41 5.98 7.32
N VAL A 350 4.97 5.90 8.53
CA VAL A 350 6.14 6.71 8.90
C VAL A 350 7.31 6.42 7.96
N PHE A 351 7.55 5.15 7.65
CA PHE A 351 8.55 4.75 6.67
C PHE A 351 8.24 5.28 5.28
N LEU A 352 7.01 5.06 4.77
CA LEU A 352 6.56 5.53 3.45
C LEU A 352 6.77 7.03 3.24
N TYR A 353 6.39 7.87 4.21
CA TYR A 353 6.55 9.32 4.09
C TYR A 353 8.00 9.80 4.26
N SER A 354 8.85 9.05 4.97
CA SER A 354 10.29 9.34 5.07
C SER A 354 11.10 8.94 3.84
N LEU A 355 10.54 8.05 3.01
CA LEU A 355 11.22 7.37 1.89
C LEU A 355 11.94 8.35 0.96
N VAL A 356 11.28 9.45 0.60
CA VAL A 356 11.77 10.42 -0.37
C VAL A 356 12.99 11.18 0.16
N GLY A 357 12.92 11.65 1.41
CA GLY A 357 14.05 12.32 2.07
C GLY A 357 15.24 11.38 2.27
N CYS A 358 14.98 10.16 2.74
CA CYS A 358 16.00 9.11 2.87
C CYS A 358 16.69 8.81 1.53
N SER A 359 15.90 8.68 0.46
CA SER A 359 16.41 8.34 -0.88
C SER A 359 17.36 9.41 -1.42
N ILE A 360 17.04 10.70 -1.25
CA ILE A 360 17.90 11.81 -1.68
C ILE A 360 19.19 11.88 -0.86
N LEU A 361 19.10 11.68 0.46
CA LEU A 361 20.28 11.65 1.34
C LEU A 361 21.24 10.52 0.97
N LEU A 362 20.72 9.30 0.80
CA LEU A 362 21.51 8.14 0.35
C LEU A 362 22.13 8.39 -1.02
N ALA A 363 21.32 8.88 -1.96
CA ALA A 363 21.75 9.14 -3.33
C ALA A 363 22.91 10.14 -3.43
N THR A 364 22.96 11.13 -2.55
CA THR A 364 24.03 12.14 -2.53
C THR A 364 25.41 11.50 -2.37
N PHE A 365 25.54 10.49 -1.48
CA PHE A 365 26.81 9.81 -1.23
C PHE A 365 27.04 8.64 -2.19
N VAL A 366 25.99 7.90 -2.53
CA VAL A 366 26.09 6.73 -3.41
C VAL A 366 26.42 7.15 -4.84
N ALA A 367 25.82 8.22 -5.36
CA ALA A 367 26.12 8.71 -6.70
C ALA A 367 27.59 9.19 -6.82
N ASP A 368 28.12 9.83 -5.77
CA ASP A 368 29.52 10.25 -5.68
C ASP A 368 30.46 9.04 -5.59
N ALA A 369 30.15 8.07 -4.73
CA ALA A 369 30.92 6.84 -4.58
C ALA A 369 30.98 6.01 -5.88
N LEU A 370 29.91 6.00 -6.67
CA LEU A 370 29.86 5.33 -7.97
C LEU A 370 30.54 6.10 -9.09
N SER A 371 30.93 7.36 -8.90
CA SER A 371 31.46 8.20 -9.98
C SER A 371 32.98 8.35 -9.97
N ASN A 372 33.64 8.03 -8.86
CA ASN A 372 35.07 8.30 -8.65
C ASN A 372 35.88 6.99 -8.61
N TYR A 373 36.92 6.86 -9.44
CA TYR A 373 37.71 5.63 -9.59
C TYR A 373 39.23 5.85 -9.70
N GLU A 374 39.72 7.03 -9.33
CA GLU A 374 41.11 7.43 -9.54
C GLU A 374 42.09 6.62 -8.70
N ASN A 375 41.69 6.18 -7.50
CA ASN A 375 42.53 5.44 -6.56
C ASN A 375 41.86 4.15 -6.06
N GLY A 376 42.65 3.17 -5.61
CA GLY A 376 42.16 1.87 -5.12
C GLY A 376 41.11 1.97 -3.99
N ARG A 377 41.21 2.97 -3.11
CA ARG A 377 40.21 3.24 -2.08
C ARG A 377 38.85 3.66 -2.66
N GLN A 378 38.85 4.42 -3.75
CA GLN A 378 37.61 4.87 -4.41
C GLN A 378 36.94 3.72 -5.17
N ILE A 379 37.72 2.82 -5.76
CA ILE A 379 37.21 1.56 -6.33
C ILE A 379 36.51 0.73 -5.25
N LEU A 380 37.11 0.60 -4.06
CA LEU A 380 36.49 -0.12 -2.95
C LEU A 380 35.18 0.54 -2.48
N THR A 381 35.10 1.88 -2.45
CA THR A 381 33.85 2.57 -2.11
C THR A 381 32.77 2.39 -3.18
N ALA A 382 33.13 2.36 -4.46
CA ALA A 382 32.19 2.09 -5.55
C ALA A 382 31.64 0.66 -5.48
N ILE A 383 32.50 -0.32 -5.17
CA ILE A 383 32.10 -1.71 -4.94
C ILE A 383 31.15 -1.78 -3.73
N ALA A 384 31.52 -1.15 -2.61
CA ALA A 384 30.68 -1.13 -1.41
C ALA A 384 29.30 -0.47 -1.67
N ALA A 385 29.26 0.62 -2.42
CA ALA A 385 28.03 1.29 -2.82
C ALA A 385 27.15 0.41 -3.73
N SER A 386 27.77 -0.31 -4.67
CA SER A 386 27.07 -1.26 -5.54
C SER A 386 26.50 -2.45 -4.75
N VAL A 387 27.29 -3.02 -3.84
CA VAL A 387 26.85 -4.11 -2.95
C VAL A 387 25.72 -3.66 -2.05
N LEU A 388 25.80 -2.46 -1.47
CA LEU A 388 24.72 -1.87 -0.69
C LEU A 388 23.43 -1.76 -1.52
N LEU A 389 23.51 -1.19 -2.72
CA LEU A 389 22.34 -1.02 -3.59
C LEU A 389 21.70 -2.37 -3.96
N ILE A 390 22.51 -3.38 -4.32
CA ILE A 390 22.03 -4.74 -4.61
C ILE A 390 21.40 -5.39 -3.37
N THR A 391 21.99 -5.21 -2.19
CA THR A 391 21.50 -5.79 -0.93
C THR A 391 20.15 -5.19 -0.55
N LEU A 392 20.01 -3.87 -0.64
CA LEU A 392 18.75 -3.17 -0.38
C LEU A 392 17.69 -3.54 -1.41
N THR A 393 18.07 -3.74 -2.68
CA THR A 393 17.18 -4.24 -3.73
C THR A 393 16.67 -5.64 -3.43
N ALA A 394 17.55 -6.57 -3.07
CA ALA A 394 17.15 -7.93 -2.72
C ALA A 394 16.20 -7.95 -1.51
N ALA A 395 16.50 -7.14 -0.48
CA ALA A 395 15.66 -7.01 0.70
C ALA A 395 14.31 -6.35 0.39
N GLY A 396 14.28 -5.33 -0.47
CA GLY A 396 13.06 -4.66 -0.91
C GLY A 396 12.16 -5.58 -1.71
N LEU A 397 12.74 -6.31 -2.68
CA LEU A 397 12.03 -7.29 -3.49
C LEU A 397 11.47 -8.44 -2.63
N GLN A 398 12.26 -8.97 -1.69
CA GLN A 398 11.80 -9.98 -0.74
C GLN A 398 10.63 -9.46 0.10
N SER A 399 10.74 -8.22 0.56
CA SER A 399 9.72 -7.58 1.39
C SER A 399 8.42 -7.36 0.62
N TYR A 400 8.49 -6.92 -0.65
CA TYR A 400 7.33 -6.67 -1.51
C TYR A 400 6.58 -7.96 -1.88
N PHE A 401 7.32 -9.02 -2.27
CA PHE A 401 6.73 -10.30 -2.69
C PHE A 401 6.48 -11.29 -1.54
N SER A 402 6.72 -10.89 -0.29
CA SER A 402 6.61 -11.77 0.88
C SER A 402 5.20 -12.29 1.15
N TRP A 403 4.16 -11.54 0.75
CA TRP A 403 2.75 -11.84 1.01
C TRP A 403 2.01 -12.39 -0.21
N TRP A 404 2.74 -12.82 -1.24
CA TRP A 404 2.16 -13.21 -2.53
C TRP A 404 1.02 -14.23 -2.40
N SER A 405 1.19 -15.27 -1.57
CA SER A 405 0.20 -16.33 -1.35
C SER A 405 -1.08 -15.90 -0.64
N VAL A 406 -1.13 -14.66 -0.13
CA VAL A 406 -2.26 -14.11 0.64
C VAL A 406 -2.99 -13.02 -0.13
N VAL A 407 -2.26 -12.17 -0.87
CA VAL A 407 -2.78 -10.91 -1.43
C VAL A 407 -3.35 -11.03 -2.84
N THR A 408 -3.21 -12.18 -3.49
CA THR A 408 -3.77 -12.46 -4.81
C THR A 408 -5.27 -12.74 -4.72
N VAL A 409 -6.00 -12.36 -5.76
CA VAL A 409 -7.46 -12.57 -5.90
C VAL A 409 -7.71 -13.28 -7.23
N THR A 410 -8.60 -14.26 -7.26
CA THR A 410 -8.98 -15.02 -8.46
C THR A 410 -10.29 -14.52 -9.06
N GLN A 411 -10.57 -14.92 -10.31
CA GLN A 411 -11.77 -14.49 -11.02
C GLN A 411 -13.03 -15.07 -10.38
N GLU A 412 -12.93 -16.31 -9.92
CA GLU A 412 -13.94 -17.07 -9.21
C GLU A 412 -14.33 -16.36 -7.90
N GLU A 413 -13.35 -15.88 -7.13
CA GLU A 413 -13.59 -15.10 -5.91
C GLU A 413 -14.29 -13.76 -6.20
N LEU A 414 -13.87 -13.06 -7.26
CA LEU A 414 -14.48 -11.80 -7.69
C LEU A 414 -15.94 -11.98 -8.12
N ASP A 415 -16.20 -13.00 -8.93
CA ASP A 415 -17.53 -13.30 -9.46
C ASP A 415 -18.48 -13.80 -8.37
N ALA A 416 -17.99 -14.63 -7.44
CA ALA A 416 -18.73 -15.05 -6.26
C ALA A 416 -19.16 -13.84 -5.41
N SER A 417 -18.21 -12.95 -5.08
CA SER A 417 -18.50 -11.74 -4.30
C SER A 417 -19.51 -10.82 -5.01
N ARG A 418 -19.34 -10.57 -6.31
CA ARG A 418 -20.28 -9.75 -7.09
C ARG A 418 -21.69 -10.36 -7.13
N ARG A 419 -21.79 -11.67 -7.34
CA ARG A 419 -23.08 -12.40 -7.37
C ARG A 419 -23.78 -12.29 -6.02
N MET A 420 -23.06 -12.56 -4.95
CA MET A 420 -23.55 -12.44 -3.58
C MET A 420 -24.06 -11.02 -3.27
N LEU A 421 -23.32 -9.98 -3.65
CA LEU A 421 -23.77 -8.58 -3.48
C LEU A 421 -25.01 -8.26 -4.32
N ALA A 422 -25.13 -8.83 -5.52
CA ALA A 422 -26.27 -8.60 -6.40
C ALA A 422 -27.55 -9.30 -5.90
N GLU A 423 -27.45 -10.56 -5.49
CA GLU A 423 -28.58 -11.41 -5.09
C GLU A 423 -29.06 -11.15 -3.67
N ASN A 424 -28.20 -10.70 -2.76
CA ASN A 424 -28.59 -10.44 -1.39
C ASN A 424 -29.46 -9.17 -1.28
N SER A 425 -30.77 -9.36 -1.14
CA SER A 425 -31.77 -8.29 -1.04
C SER A 425 -31.99 -7.81 0.40
N HIS A 426 -31.69 -8.64 1.41
CA HIS A 426 -31.93 -8.36 2.82
C HIS A 426 -30.73 -8.70 3.71
N ALA A 427 -30.04 -7.64 4.13
CA ALA A 427 -28.98 -7.49 5.12
C ALA A 427 -28.66 -8.68 6.05
N LYS A 428 -27.65 -9.46 5.66
CA LYS A 428 -26.41 -9.67 6.43
C LYS A 428 -25.47 -10.57 5.63
N LEU A 429 -24.29 -10.05 5.34
CA LEU A 429 -23.17 -10.88 4.91
C LEU A 429 -22.31 -11.13 6.17
N VAL A 430 -21.72 -12.30 6.31
CA VAL A 430 -20.79 -12.57 7.40
C VAL A 430 -19.51 -13.05 6.75
N THR A 431 -18.52 -12.17 6.69
CA THR A 431 -17.21 -12.52 6.15
C THR A 431 -16.34 -13.12 7.25
N MET A 432 -15.27 -13.77 6.84
CA MET A 432 -14.36 -14.45 7.74
C MET A 432 -13.36 -13.53 8.47
N ILE A 433 -12.70 -14.11 9.47
CA ILE A 433 -11.54 -13.55 10.18
C ILE A 433 -10.28 -13.67 9.29
N ALA A 434 -10.28 -13.00 8.14
CA ALA A 434 -9.08 -12.71 7.34
C ALA A 434 -9.47 -11.83 6.14
N PRO A 435 -9.97 -10.60 6.35
CA PRO A 435 -10.40 -9.74 5.24
C PRO A 435 -9.25 -9.38 4.27
N GLN A 436 -7.99 -9.68 4.64
CA GLN A 436 -6.80 -9.45 3.82
C GLN A 436 -6.42 -10.64 2.93
N ALA A 437 -7.05 -11.81 3.08
CA ALA A 437 -6.71 -13.04 2.36
C ALA A 437 -7.73 -13.33 1.26
N GLY A 438 -7.38 -13.06 0.00
CA GLY A 438 -8.14 -13.45 -1.20
C GLY A 438 -9.50 -12.78 -1.44
N TRP A 439 -10.29 -12.51 -0.40
CA TRP A 439 -11.71 -12.15 -0.57
C TRP A 439 -11.94 -10.67 -0.97
N PRO A 440 -12.48 -10.39 -2.17
CA PRO A 440 -12.81 -9.03 -2.60
C PRO A 440 -14.12 -8.58 -1.93
N MET A 441 -14.04 -7.77 -0.88
CA MET A 441 -15.18 -7.53 0.01
C MET A 441 -16.26 -6.58 -0.53
N ARG A 442 -15.91 -5.59 -1.37
CA ARG A 442 -16.86 -4.58 -1.89
C ARG A 442 -16.67 -4.27 -3.39
N PRO A 443 -16.59 -5.26 -4.30
CA PRO A 443 -16.18 -5.06 -5.69
C PRO A 443 -17.22 -4.40 -6.61
N SER A 444 -18.43 -4.09 -6.12
CA SER A 444 -19.50 -3.48 -6.93
C SER A 444 -20.33 -2.49 -6.13
N ALA A 445 -21.04 -1.59 -6.82
CA ALA A 445 -21.91 -0.57 -6.26
C ALA A 445 -23.01 -1.10 -5.32
N ASP A 446 -23.36 -2.38 -5.46
CA ASP A 446 -24.46 -3.00 -4.71
C ASP A 446 -24.12 -3.14 -3.21
N TYR A 447 -22.83 -3.06 -2.85
CA TYR A 447 -22.38 -2.98 -1.44
C TYR A 447 -23.05 -1.84 -0.67
N VAL A 448 -23.36 -0.72 -1.33
CA VAL A 448 -23.98 0.46 -0.68
C VAL A 448 -25.37 0.12 -0.16
N ARG A 449 -26.14 -0.71 -0.89
CA ARG A 449 -27.47 -1.14 -0.46
C ARG A 449 -27.40 -1.91 0.85
N LEU A 450 -26.43 -2.83 0.94
CA LEU A 450 -26.21 -3.66 2.13
C LEU A 450 -25.67 -2.81 3.29
N ALA A 451 -24.67 -1.97 3.05
CA ALA A 451 -24.10 -1.08 4.05
C ALA A 451 -25.11 -0.06 4.63
N LEU A 452 -26.12 0.32 3.86
CA LEU A 452 -27.22 1.16 4.34
C LEU A 452 -28.21 0.42 5.23
N ALA A 453 -28.40 -0.87 4.97
CA ALA A 453 -29.31 -1.71 5.74
C ALA A 453 -28.66 -2.23 7.03
N ASP A 454 -27.38 -2.61 6.96
CA ASP A 454 -26.54 -2.93 8.10
C ASP A 454 -25.11 -2.45 7.84
N LYS A 455 -24.62 -1.50 8.65
CA LYS A 455 -23.26 -0.97 8.54
C LYS A 455 -22.19 -2.04 8.79
N PHE A 456 -22.55 -3.11 9.50
CA PHE A 456 -21.66 -4.20 9.89
C PHE A 456 -21.89 -5.46 9.03
N TYR A 457 -22.53 -5.32 7.87
CA TYR A 457 -22.80 -6.44 6.95
C TYR A 457 -21.55 -7.12 6.41
N ASP A 458 -20.35 -6.56 6.55
CA ASP A 458 -19.10 -7.17 6.09
C ASP A 458 -18.06 -7.27 7.20
N ASN A 459 -18.53 -7.29 8.45
CA ASN A 459 -17.72 -7.59 9.61
C ASN A 459 -17.25 -9.05 9.60
N SER A 460 -16.08 -9.26 10.19
CA SER A 460 -15.53 -10.59 10.38
C SER A 460 -16.27 -11.36 11.49
N LEU A 461 -16.17 -12.69 11.49
CA LEU A 461 -16.71 -13.54 12.58
C LEU A 461 -16.22 -13.15 13.99
N ASP A 462 -15.00 -12.62 14.15
CA ASP A 462 -14.46 -12.23 15.47
C ASP A 462 -15.24 -11.02 16.02
N ASP A 463 -15.64 -10.09 15.14
CA ASP A 463 -16.44 -8.92 15.51
C ASP A 463 -17.87 -9.30 15.93
N LEU A 464 -18.29 -10.53 15.65
CA LEU A 464 -19.59 -11.10 16.02
C LEU A 464 -19.57 -11.86 17.35
N ASN A 465 -18.49 -11.72 18.14
CA ASN A 465 -18.22 -12.47 19.38
C ASN A 465 -18.05 -13.98 19.19
N ILE A 466 -17.95 -14.48 17.96
CA ILE A 466 -17.62 -15.88 17.66
C ILE A 466 -16.11 -15.95 17.47
N SER A 467 -15.39 -15.99 18.59
CA SER A 467 -13.92 -15.94 18.49
C SER A 467 -13.34 -17.28 18.06
N LEU A 468 -13.03 -17.40 16.77
CA LEU A 468 -12.38 -18.59 16.18
C LEU A 468 -10.97 -18.82 16.73
N LEU A 469 -10.37 -17.80 17.34
CA LEU A 469 -9.10 -17.90 18.08
C LEU A 469 -9.19 -18.84 19.27
N ASN A 470 -10.37 -19.03 19.86
CA ASN A 470 -10.55 -19.87 21.05
C ASN A 470 -10.64 -21.37 20.72
N GLY A 471 -10.87 -21.73 19.45
CA GLY A 471 -11.01 -23.10 18.97
C GLY A 471 -12.10 -23.23 17.91
N PRO A 472 -12.41 -24.45 17.46
CA PRO A 472 -13.55 -24.70 16.58
C PRO A 472 -14.84 -24.13 17.20
N PRO A 473 -15.67 -23.42 16.42
CA PRO A 473 -16.89 -22.84 16.94
C PRO A 473 -17.90 -23.92 17.28
N LYS A 474 -18.76 -23.64 18.27
CA LYS A 474 -19.80 -24.54 18.74
C LYS A 474 -21.12 -24.27 18.01
N PRO A 475 -22.02 -25.27 17.98
CA PRO A 475 -23.39 -25.10 17.46
C PRO A 475 -24.16 -23.92 18.09
N GLU A 476 -23.86 -23.55 19.33
CA GLU A 476 -24.51 -22.45 20.06
C GLU A 476 -24.07 -21.07 19.54
N ASP A 477 -22.84 -20.97 19.03
CA ASP A 477 -22.25 -19.70 18.57
C ASP A 477 -23.00 -19.15 17.35
N PHE A 478 -23.49 -20.03 16.48
CA PHE A 478 -24.28 -19.68 15.30
C PHE A 478 -25.77 -19.46 15.58
N ALA A 479 -26.28 -19.91 16.73
CA ALA A 479 -27.71 -19.81 17.05
C ALA A 479 -28.19 -18.35 17.20
N ALA A 480 -27.31 -17.41 17.57
CA ALA A 480 -27.63 -15.99 17.58
C ALA A 480 -27.73 -15.41 16.16
N LEU A 481 -26.79 -15.79 15.28
CA LEU A 481 -26.78 -15.38 13.88
C LEU A 481 -28.01 -15.90 13.13
N GLU A 482 -28.32 -17.18 13.29
CA GLU A 482 -29.46 -17.85 12.64
C GLU A 482 -30.79 -17.30 13.12
N ARG A 483 -30.94 -17.00 14.42
CA ARG A 483 -32.14 -16.34 14.95
C ARG A 483 -32.35 -14.96 14.32
N ASP A 484 -31.29 -14.17 14.20
CA ASP A 484 -31.38 -12.86 13.54
C ASP A 484 -31.72 -12.99 12.06
N ALA A 485 -31.07 -13.92 11.34
CA ALA A 485 -31.34 -14.23 9.93
C ALA A 485 -32.78 -14.69 9.68
N ASN A 486 -33.28 -15.64 10.48
CA ASN A 486 -34.66 -16.13 10.38
C ASN A 486 -35.67 -15.03 10.70
N SER A 487 -35.40 -14.18 11.70
CA SER A 487 -36.30 -13.07 12.06
C SER A 487 -36.42 -12.02 10.96
N LYS A 488 -35.37 -11.84 10.14
CA LYS A 488 -35.30 -10.84 9.07
C LYS A 488 -35.55 -11.43 7.69
N GLN A 489 -35.71 -12.75 7.57
CA GLN A 489 -35.76 -13.49 6.30
C GLN A 489 -34.55 -13.19 5.41
N SER A 490 -33.37 -13.15 6.03
CA SER A 490 -32.12 -12.73 5.42
C SER A 490 -31.16 -13.91 5.28
N PRO A 491 -30.73 -14.30 4.07
CA PRO A 491 -29.73 -15.33 3.91
C PRO A 491 -28.37 -14.82 4.43
N ILE A 492 -27.66 -15.68 5.17
CA ILE A 492 -26.28 -15.42 5.59
C ILE A 492 -25.36 -16.10 4.58
N TYR A 493 -24.41 -15.36 4.03
CA TYR A 493 -23.34 -15.91 3.22
C TYR A 493 -22.06 -15.96 4.02
N PHE A 494 -21.31 -17.04 3.83
CA PHE A 494 -20.03 -17.29 4.48
C PHE A 494 -19.02 -17.78 3.46
N ALA A 495 -18.04 -16.94 3.16
CA ALA A 495 -17.01 -17.19 2.15
C ALA A 495 -15.67 -17.58 2.78
N LEU A 496 -15.08 -18.66 2.26
CA LEU A 496 -13.81 -19.25 2.67
C LEU A 496 -12.83 -19.28 1.48
N PRO A 497 -12.07 -18.20 1.22
CA PRO A 497 -11.03 -18.21 0.19
C PRO A 497 -9.87 -19.15 0.58
N HIS A 498 -9.26 -19.80 -0.40
CA HIS A 498 -8.16 -20.74 -0.16
C HIS A 498 -6.92 -20.06 0.48
N GLN A 499 -6.72 -18.78 0.21
CA GLN A 499 -5.68 -17.91 0.75
C GLN A 499 -5.75 -17.84 2.29
N LEU A 500 -6.89 -18.18 2.90
CA LEU A 500 -7.02 -18.31 4.35
C LEU A 500 -6.02 -19.33 4.92
N TYR A 501 -5.81 -20.46 4.23
CA TYR A 501 -4.90 -21.50 4.71
C TYR A 501 -3.45 -20.99 4.74
N ALA A 502 -3.02 -20.30 3.67
CA ALA A 502 -1.72 -19.65 3.62
C ALA A 502 -1.59 -18.54 4.68
N TYR A 503 -2.66 -17.77 4.92
CA TYR A 503 -2.71 -16.75 5.97
C TYR A 503 -2.55 -17.38 7.36
N ASP A 504 -3.29 -18.45 7.66
CA ASP A 504 -3.19 -19.15 8.95
C ASP A 504 -1.82 -19.80 9.15
N GLU A 505 -1.29 -20.49 8.14
CA GLU A 505 0.06 -21.06 8.19
C GLU A 505 1.10 -19.96 8.47
N TYR A 506 0.98 -18.81 7.80
CA TYR A 506 1.92 -17.71 7.95
C TYR A 506 1.86 -17.07 9.34
N PHE A 507 0.65 -16.78 9.82
CA PHE A 507 0.44 -16.02 11.05
C PHE A 507 0.32 -16.87 12.32
N GLY A 508 -0.18 -18.09 12.22
CA GLY A 508 -0.59 -18.93 13.34
C GLY A 508 -1.81 -18.36 14.08
N VAL A 509 -2.80 -17.86 13.34
CA VAL A 509 -3.95 -17.16 13.91
C VAL A 509 -4.89 -18.14 14.60
N PHE A 510 -5.25 -19.23 13.93
CA PHE A 510 -6.23 -20.18 14.41
C PHE A 510 -5.58 -21.34 15.16
N LYS A 511 -6.34 -21.94 16.08
CA LYS A 511 -5.94 -23.21 16.68
C LYS A 511 -6.05 -24.33 15.64
N PRO A 512 -5.20 -25.37 15.70
CA PRO A 512 -5.31 -26.53 14.83
C PRO A 512 -6.73 -27.12 14.85
N GLY A 513 -7.30 -27.33 13.68
CA GLY A 513 -8.66 -27.89 13.52
C GLY A 513 -9.80 -26.87 13.58
N THR A 514 -9.53 -25.58 13.82
CA THR A 514 -10.61 -24.55 13.83
C THR A 514 -11.26 -24.41 12.45
N ILE A 515 -10.48 -24.26 11.38
CA ILE A 515 -11.02 -24.07 10.01
C ILE A 515 -11.77 -25.34 9.56
N SER A 516 -11.18 -26.52 9.75
CA SER A 516 -11.83 -27.78 9.38
C SER A 516 -13.07 -28.08 10.22
N GLY A 517 -13.03 -27.80 11.52
CA GLY A 517 -14.19 -27.94 12.41
C GLY A 517 -15.33 -26.98 12.07
N LEU A 518 -15.01 -25.76 11.61
CA LEU A 518 -16.00 -24.82 11.09
C LEU A 518 -16.66 -25.34 9.81
N ILE A 519 -15.87 -25.83 8.84
CA ILE A 519 -16.37 -26.42 7.61
C ILE A 519 -17.27 -27.63 7.92
N ASP A 520 -16.83 -28.52 8.81
CA ASP A 520 -17.58 -29.69 9.22
C ASP A 520 -18.92 -29.32 9.88
N LEU A 521 -18.90 -28.35 10.79
CA LEU A 521 -20.10 -27.83 11.45
C LEU A 521 -21.09 -27.27 10.44
N LEU A 522 -20.67 -26.39 9.54
CA LEU A 522 -21.56 -25.78 8.53
C LEU A 522 -22.10 -26.81 7.54
N SER A 523 -21.32 -27.84 7.22
CA SER A 523 -21.72 -28.88 6.26
C SER A 523 -22.80 -29.81 6.80
N HIS A 524 -22.87 -30.01 8.13
CA HIS A 524 -23.83 -30.90 8.76
C HIS A 524 -24.96 -30.17 9.49
N ARG A 525 -24.91 -28.83 9.56
CA ARG A 525 -25.90 -28.03 10.29
C ARG A 525 -27.14 -27.74 9.43
N PRO A 526 -28.36 -27.99 9.94
CA PRO A 526 -29.59 -27.71 9.20
C PRO A 526 -29.72 -26.23 8.78
N GLY A 527 -30.26 -26.00 7.58
CA GLY A 527 -30.46 -24.67 7.02
C GLY A 527 -29.22 -24.06 6.35
N TRP A 528 -28.04 -24.67 6.48
CA TRP A 528 -26.84 -24.30 5.72
C TRP A 528 -26.67 -25.18 4.48
N VAL A 529 -26.33 -24.55 3.37
CA VAL A 529 -26.08 -25.20 2.09
C VAL A 529 -24.73 -24.75 1.56
N ARG A 530 -23.94 -25.68 1.02
CA ARG A 530 -22.71 -25.36 0.30
C ARG A 530 -23.08 -24.91 -1.11
N GLU A 531 -22.92 -23.62 -1.42
CA GLU A 531 -23.27 -23.07 -2.74
C GLU A 531 -22.09 -23.15 -3.72
N ILE A 532 -20.88 -22.91 -3.24
CA ILE A 532 -19.65 -22.99 -4.06
C ILE A 532 -18.65 -23.89 -3.35
N ASP A 533 -18.06 -24.80 -4.11
CA ASP A 533 -17.00 -25.71 -3.66
C ASP A 533 -16.03 -25.89 -4.84
N ASP A 534 -15.16 -24.90 -5.01
CA ASP A 534 -14.14 -24.88 -6.06
C ASP A 534 -12.73 -24.81 -5.44
N ALA A 535 -11.69 -24.98 -6.26
CA ALA A 535 -10.30 -24.95 -5.85
C ALA A 535 -9.90 -23.63 -5.16
N ASP A 536 -10.53 -22.51 -5.53
CA ASP A 536 -10.19 -21.18 -5.05
C ASP A 536 -11.04 -20.73 -3.84
N ILE A 537 -12.29 -21.18 -3.76
CA ILE A 537 -13.23 -20.72 -2.74
C ILE A 537 -14.27 -21.77 -2.35
N LEU A 538 -14.54 -21.80 -1.05
CA LEU A 538 -15.65 -22.55 -0.45
C LEU A 538 -16.67 -21.55 0.11
N GLU A 539 -17.93 -21.65 -0.31
CA GLU A 539 -19.01 -20.74 0.10
C GLU A 539 -20.19 -21.51 0.71
N PHE A 540 -20.64 -21.05 1.88
CA PHE A 540 -21.85 -21.53 2.54
C PHE A 540 -22.92 -20.45 2.59
N LYS A 541 -24.17 -20.86 2.38
CA LYS A 541 -25.34 -20.01 2.48
C LYS A 541 -26.34 -20.59 3.48
N TYR A 542 -26.81 -19.75 4.39
CA TYR A 542 -27.93 -20.08 5.25
C TYR A 542 -29.24 -19.71 4.54
N VAL A 543 -30.10 -20.71 4.28
CA VAL A 543 -31.38 -20.55 3.59
C VAL A 543 -32.58 -20.53 4.54
N GLY A 544 -32.34 -20.59 5.85
CA GLY A 544 -33.36 -20.70 6.87
C GLY A 544 -33.71 -22.16 7.19
N SER A 545 -34.35 -22.36 8.34
CA SER A 545 -34.85 -23.67 8.82
C SER A 545 -36.35 -23.81 8.63
#